data_AF-A0A7K2A3K0-F1
#
_entry.id   AF-A0A7K2A3K0-F1
#
_cell.length_a   1.000
_cell.length_b   1.000
_cell.length_c   1.000
_cell.angle_alpha   90.00
_cell.angle_beta   90.00
_cell.angle_gamma   90.00
#
_symmetry.space_group_name_H-M   'P 1'
#
loop_
_entity.id
_entity.type
_entity.pdbx_description
1 polymer ?
#
loop_
_entity_poly.entity_id
_entity_poly.type
_entity_poly.pdbx_seq_one_letter_code
_entity_poly.pdbx_strand_id
1 'polypeptide(L)'
;MSKSTIGRLLAVLLAVCLVAAACGSDDEPAPVAVVDTAAVDQAQADAAEAQAQADEAAAEAAAAEAAAAEAEAALAAAQADADADAGALAELEAELAEAQAAADAADAEAAAAAEQAAAAEAAAAEAAAAAAAAAEPPKEDVTLRVLVHQNPPMVEFMEEFNDSFEAANPHVTVDMSVVAPGDLSISTQTRLTAGDIDVIDIFGFSNAAQPYMSGIQPPNWQTLIEAGLLMDLTRQPFVDHYDRATLDDAGSFNGRLYAINLGRVSYSGMFLNLDLFDSVGVEVPTTWGELVAACDTFKASGNECMTLGGGDGWPIFVGAYGLLGAMYPDQEALVEGLWTGDIRWDDERSTEMLRRMQVFTTEMLEDGVSGLSHDAAPARFAAGDVAMMPTGVWQAPALDDVGFDWTYIPFPGSDDPEDNKYLFGKYDQGWAIAADTPYPDESLAYLAAFSEPDTYQAFANAVGFIPTQPTASLNTKLGAEVAPYLANYRVGFEQFWAAPAGAGQWSNASHAPAWFAPFNEWTDAAALAAQAQADLQSGLDAG
;
A
#
# COMPACT_ATOMS: atom_id res chain seq x y z
N MET A 1 -21.47 -23.37 -25.89
CA MET A 1 -20.73 -22.40 -26.72
C MET A 1 -19.48 -22.02 -25.96
N SER A 2 -18.30 -22.13 -26.58
CA SER A 2 -17.01 -21.79 -25.94
C SER A 2 -16.90 -20.27 -25.77
N LYS A 3 -16.16 -19.80 -24.73
CA LYS A 3 -15.80 -18.39 -24.52
C LYS A 3 -15.22 -17.74 -25.79
N SER A 4 -14.48 -18.52 -26.59
CA SER A 4 -13.95 -18.13 -27.92
C SER A 4 -15.04 -17.78 -28.94
N THR A 5 -16.18 -18.47 -28.92
CA THR A 5 -17.30 -18.21 -29.84
C THR A 5 -18.11 -16.97 -29.43
N ILE A 6 -18.12 -16.64 -28.13
CA ILE A 6 -18.78 -15.44 -27.59
C ILE A 6 -17.94 -14.20 -27.88
N GLY A 7 -16.60 -14.28 -27.73
CA GLY A 7 -15.67 -13.20 -28.10
C GLY A 7 -15.73 -12.84 -29.59
N ARG A 8 -15.79 -13.84 -30.49
CA ARG A 8 -15.97 -13.63 -31.93
C ARG A 8 -17.33 -13.02 -32.30
N LEU A 9 -18.40 -13.36 -31.57
CA LEU A 9 -19.71 -12.74 -31.79
C LEU A 9 -19.75 -11.30 -31.25
N LEU A 10 -19.08 -11.01 -30.14
CA LEU A 10 -19.02 -9.68 -29.55
C LEU A 10 -18.19 -8.71 -30.41
N ALA A 11 -17.06 -9.17 -30.97
CA ALA A 11 -16.24 -8.38 -31.89
C ALA A 11 -16.98 -8.07 -33.21
N VAL A 12 -17.74 -9.04 -33.74
CA VAL A 12 -18.58 -8.82 -34.93
C VAL A 12 -19.80 -7.94 -34.61
N LEU A 13 -20.38 -8.02 -33.42
CA LEU A 13 -21.46 -7.10 -32.99
C LEU A 13 -20.94 -5.69 -32.71
N LEU A 14 -19.74 -5.52 -32.15
CA LEU A 14 -19.12 -4.20 -31.97
C LEU A 14 -18.80 -3.56 -33.33
N ALA A 15 -18.23 -4.31 -34.27
CA ALA A 15 -17.97 -3.84 -35.63
C ALA A 15 -19.26 -3.45 -36.38
N VAL A 16 -20.36 -4.21 -36.18
CA VAL A 16 -21.66 -3.88 -36.79
C VAL A 16 -22.36 -2.71 -36.10
N CYS A 17 -22.17 -2.51 -34.79
CA CYS A 17 -22.69 -1.35 -34.06
C CYS A 17 -21.94 -0.05 -34.39
N LEU A 18 -20.62 -0.11 -34.62
CA LEU A 18 -19.82 1.04 -35.08
C LEU A 18 -20.21 1.48 -36.50
N VAL A 19 -20.64 0.58 -37.37
CA VAL A 19 -21.14 0.92 -38.72
C VAL A 19 -22.58 1.49 -38.67
N ALA A 20 -23.38 1.16 -37.66
CA ALA A 20 -24.75 1.65 -37.53
C ALA A 20 -24.87 3.04 -36.88
N ALA A 21 -23.84 3.50 -36.15
CA ALA A 21 -23.84 4.81 -35.49
C ALA A 21 -23.48 5.99 -36.41
N ALA A 22 -23.06 5.73 -37.66
CA ALA A 22 -22.64 6.77 -38.62
C ALA A 22 -23.75 7.25 -39.59
N CYS A 23 -25.02 6.89 -39.38
CA CYS A 23 -26.12 7.39 -40.20
C CYS A 23 -26.86 8.56 -39.51
N GLY A 24 -26.27 9.74 -39.61
CA GLY A 24 -26.90 11.01 -39.26
C GLY A 24 -26.20 12.18 -39.95
N SER A 25 -26.90 12.81 -40.90
CA SER A 25 -26.58 14.03 -41.66
C SER A 25 -25.44 14.01 -42.69
N ASP A 26 -25.82 13.93 -43.97
CA ASP A 26 -25.38 14.71 -45.14
C ASP A 26 -23.93 15.25 -45.21
N ASP A 27 -22.92 14.40 -45.01
CA ASP A 27 -21.57 14.66 -45.52
C ASP A 27 -21.03 13.43 -46.29
N GLU A 28 -20.30 13.69 -47.37
CA GLU A 28 -19.70 12.66 -48.23
C GLU A 28 -18.80 11.74 -47.38
N PRO A 29 -18.92 10.39 -47.46
CA PRO A 29 -18.10 9.52 -46.63
C PRO A 29 -16.63 9.68 -47.01
N ALA A 30 -15.83 10.15 -46.04
CA ALA A 30 -14.38 10.14 -46.16
C ALA A 30 -13.91 8.71 -46.48
N PRO A 31 -12.86 8.54 -47.30
CA PRO A 31 -12.35 7.22 -47.64
C PRO A 31 -11.89 6.53 -46.36
N VAL A 32 -12.60 5.47 -45.95
CA VAL A 32 -12.17 4.58 -44.87
C VAL A 32 -10.82 4.00 -45.27
N ALA A 33 -9.78 4.33 -44.51
CA ALA A 33 -8.48 3.71 -44.68
C ALA A 33 -8.65 2.21 -44.44
N VAL A 34 -8.49 1.41 -45.50
CA VAL A 34 -8.47 -0.04 -45.38
C VAL A 34 -7.13 -0.39 -44.75
N VAL A 35 -7.11 -0.58 -43.42
CA VAL A 35 -5.94 -1.10 -42.72
C VAL A 35 -5.74 -2.54 -43.15
N ASP A 36 -4.54 -2.87 -43.62
CA ASP A 36 -4.16 -4.24 -43.99
C ASP A 36 -4.01 -5.07 -42.71
N THR A 37 -5.07 -5.81 -42.33
CA THR A 37 -5.12 -6.58 -41.08
C THR A 37 -4.28 -7.85 -41.13
N ALA A 38 -3.64 -8.17 -42.26
CA ALA A 38 -2.90 -9.42 -42.43
C ALA A 38 -1.78 -9.59 -41.40
N ALA A 39 -1.15 -8.50 -40.95
CA ALA A 39 -0.12 -8.53 -39.92
C ALA A 39 -0.70 -8.81 -38.51
N VAL A 40 -1.88 -8.26 -38.20
CA VAL A 40 -2.58 -8.50 -36.93
C VAL A 40 -3.11 -9.92 -36.87
N ASP A 41 -3.74 -10.37 -37.96
CA ASP A 41 -4.29 -11.73 -38.08
C ASP A 41 -3.17 -12.78 -37.95
N GLN A 42 -1.97 -12.49 -38.50
CA GLN A 42 -0.80 -13.36 -38.37
C GLN A 42 -0.25 -13.36 -36.93
N ALA A 43 -0.05 -12.19 -36.32
CA ALA A 43 0.47 -12.11 -34.95
C ALA A 43 -0.47 -12.77 -33.92
N GLN A 44 -1.79 -12.64 -34.10
CA GLN A 44 -2.78 -13.34 -33.27
C GLN A 44 -2.78 -14.86 -33.50
N ALA A 45 -2.53 -15.32 -34.72
CA ALA A 45 -2.38 -16.74 -35.01
C ALA A 45 -1.12 -17.31 -34.35
N ASP A 46 -0.01 -16.58 -34.41
CA ASP A 46 1.26 -16.97 -33.80
C ASP A 46 1.17 -17.00 -32.26
N ALA A 47 0.49 -16.02 -31.65
CA ALA A 47 0.22 -16.02 -30.21
C ALA A 47 -0.67 -17.19 -29.77
N ALA A 48 -1.71 -17.51 -30.56
CA ALA A 48 -2.58 -18.65 -30.28
C ALA A 48 -1.85 -19.99 -30.41
N GLU A 49 -0.89 -20.10 -31.34
CA GLU A 49 -0.05 -21.28 -31.50
C GLU A 49 0.94 -21.43 -30.33
N ALA A 50 1.59 -20.34 -29.92
CA ALA A 50 2.50 -20.33 -28.78
C ALA A 50 1.79 -20.66 -27.46
N GLN A 51 0.58 -20.13 -27.24
CA GLN A 51 -0.22 -20.47 -26.06
C GLN A 51 -0.62 -21.95 -26.05
N ALA A 52 -0.97 -22.53 -27.21
CA ALA A 52 -1.31 -23.95 -27.29
C ALA A 52 -0.09 -24.84 -26.95
N GLN A 53 1.12 -24.42 -27.33
CA GLN A 53 2.37 -25.12 -26.98
C GLN A 53 2.68 -25.00 -25.47
N ALA A 54 2.45 -23.82 -24.87
CA ALA A 54 2.60 -23.63 -23.43
C ALA A 54 1.60 -24.48 -22.62
N ASP A 55 0.34 -24.56 -23.07
CA ASP A 55 -0.69 -25.40 -22.44
C ASP A 55 -0.32 -26.89 -22.51
N GLU A 56 0.26 -27.34 -23.63
CA GLU A 56 0.73 -28.72 -23.81
C GLU A 56 1.92 -29.03 -22.89
N ALA A 57 2.93 -28.15 -22.84
CA ALA A 57 4.09 -28.30 -21.97
C ALA A 57 3.72 -28.29 -20.48
N ALA A 58 2.78 -27.43 -20.07
CA ALA A 58 2.28 -27.39 -18.70
C ALA A 58 1.52 -28.69 -18.32
N ALA A 59 0.79 -29.28 -19.27
CA ALA A 59 0.13 -30.56 -19.05
C ALA A 59 1.14 -31.73 -18.91
N GLU A 60 2.24 -31.69 -19.66
CA GLU A 60 3.33 -32.66 -19.54
C GLU A 60 4.09 -32.51 -18.21
N ALA A 61 4.38 -31.27 -17.78
CA ALA A 61 4.98 -30.97 -16.49
C ALA A 61 4.13 -31.50 -15.32
N ALA A 62 2.82 -31.21 -15.32
CA ALA A 62 1.89 -31.69 -14.31
C ALA A 62 1.81 -33.23 -14.27
N ALA A 63 1.92 -33.90 -15.43
CA ALA A 63 1.95 -35.35 -15.49
C ALA A 63 3.27 -35.93 -14.93
N ALA A 64 4.40 -35.27 -15.17
CA ALA A 64 5.71 -35.67 -14.65
C ALA A 64 5.80 -35.47 -13.12
N GLU A 65 5.26 -34.36 -12.60
CA GLU A 65 5.19 -34.10 -11.15
C GLU A 65 4.30 -35.14 -10.44
N ALA A 66 3.16 -35.49 -11.03
CA ALA A 66 2.30 -36.56 -10.50
C ALA A 66 3.03 -37.92 -10.46
N ALA A 67 3.83 -38.25 -11.48
CA ALA A 67 4.63 -39.46 -11.49
C ALA A 67 5.74 -39.46 -10.42
N ALA A 68 6.39 -38.31 -10.19
CA ALA A 68 7.36 -38.15 -9.12
C ALA A 68 6.72 -38.33 -7.73
N ALA A 69 5.54 -37.76 -7.51
CA ALA A 69 4.78 -37.92 -6.27
C ALA A 69 4.33 -39.38 -6.03
N GLU A 70 3.94 -40.10 -7.08
CA GLU A 70 3.65 -41.53 -6.99
C GLU A 70 4.89 -42.35 -6.62
N ALA A 71 6.06 -42.04 -7.21
CA ALA A 71 7.33 -42.69 -6.88
C ALA A 71 7.77 -42.41 -5.43
N GLU A 72 7.59 -41.17 -4.96
CA GLU A 72 7.89 -40.78 -3.57
C GLU A 72 6.99 -41.52 -2.58
N ALA A 73 5.69 -41.62 -2.88
CA ALA A 73 4.75 -42.36 -2.06
C ALA A 73 5.08 -43.87 -2.02
N ALA A 74 5.51 -44.44 -3.14
CA ALA A 74 5.94 -45.84 -3.21
C ALA A 74 7.20 -46.11 -2.37
N LEU A 75 8.19 -45.21 -2.43
CA LEU A 75 9.40 -45.29 -1.61
C LEU A 75 9.08 -45.15 -0.12
N ALA A 76 8.26 -44.17 0.26
CA ALA A 76 7.84 -43.95 1.66
C ALA A 76 7.08 -45.17 2.22
N ALA A 77 6.21 -45.79 1.41
CA ALA A 77 5.50 -47.00 1.80
C ALA A 77 6.46 -48.19 2.01
N ALA A 78 7.46 -48.35 1.14
CA ALA A 78 8.47 -49.40 1.27
C ALA A 78 9.39 -49.20 2.49
N GLN A 79 9.77 -47.94 2.79
CA GLN A 79 10.58 -47.60 3.95
C GLN A 79 9.86 -47.85 5.29
N ALA A 80 8.53 -47.86 5.29
CA ALA A 80 7.72 -48.15 6.47
C ALA A 80 7.60 -49.67 6.76
N ASP A 81 7.99 -50.55 5.82
CA ASP A 81 8.02 -51.99 6.03
C ASP A 81 9.32 -52.43 6.73
N ALA A 82 9.19 -53.00 7.93
CA ALA A 82 10.32 -53.42 8.75
C ALA A 82 11.11 -54.61 8.15
N ASP A 83 10.54 -55.31 7.17
CA ASP A 83 11.15 -56.44 6.46
C ASP A 83 11.64 -56.06 5.03
N ALA A 84 11.65 -54.77 4.69
CA ALA A 84 12.04 -54.30 3.35
C ALA A 84 13.49 -54.72 2.97
N ASP A 85 13.65 -55.27 1.76
CA ASP A 85 14.96 -55.64 1.22
C ASP A 85 15.72 -54.39 0.75
N ALA A 86 16.98 -54.27 1.17
CA ALA A 86 17.82 -53.12 0.85
C ALA A 86 18.07 -52.95 -0.66
N GLY A 87 18.01 -54.03 -1.45
CA GLY A 87 18.11 -53.95 -2.90
C GLY A 87 16.85 -53.36 -3.54
N ALA A 88 15.67 -53.70 -3.03
CA ALA A 88 14.39 -53.14 -3.50
C ALA A 88 14.23 -51.65 -3.16
N LEU A 89 14.70 -51.22 -1.99
CA LEU A 89 14.73 -49.79 -1.62
C LEU A 89 15.65 -48.99 -2.55
N ALA A 90 16.83 -49.53 -2.89
CA ALA A 90 17.75 -48.86 -3.80
C ALA A 90 17.21 -48.75 -5.24
N GLU A 91 16.35 -49.68 -5.67
CA GLU A 91 15.67 -49.64 -6.97
C GLU A 91 14.60 -48.53 -6.99
N LEU A 92 13.79 -48.43 -5.92
CA LEU A 92 12.80 -47.36 -5.76
C LEU A 92 13.42 -45.96 -5.59
N GLU A 93 14.56 -45.85 -4.90
CA GLU A 93 15.33 -44.59 -4.82
C GLU A 93 15.84 -44.14 -6.19
N ALA A 94 16.24 -45.09 -7.05
CA ALA A 94 16.66 -44.80 -8.41
C ALA A 94 15.47 -44.38 -9.30
N GLU A 95 14.32 -45.04 -9.16
CA GLU A 95 13.08 -44.68 -9.87
C GLU A 95 12.57 -43.28 -9.47
N LEU A 96 12.62 -42.93 -8.18
CA LEU A 96 12.28 -41.59 -7.70
C LEU A 96 13.23 -40.54 -8.28
N ALA A 97 14.53 -40.81 -8.30
CA ALA A 97 15.52 -39.87 -8.85
C ALA A 97 15.32 -39.65 -10.37
N GLU A 98 14.95 -40.69 -11.12
CA GLU A 98 14.63 -40.58 -12.55
C GLU A 98 13.33 -39.79 -12.78
N ALA A 99 12.30 -40.03 -11.97
CA ALA A 99 11.03 -39.30 -12.04
C ALA A 99 11.17 -37.82 -11.66
N GLN A 100 11.97 -37.50 -10.63
CA GLN A 100 12.29 -36.12 -10.24
C GLN A 100 13.06 -35.39 -11.34
N ALA A 101 14.06 -36.03 -11.94
CA ALA A 101 14.81 -35.43 -13.04
C ALA A 101 13.94 -35.18 -14.29
N ALA A 102 12.94 -36.04 -14.53
CA ALA A 102 11.97 -35.83 -15.60
C ALA A 102 10.99 -34.68 -15.31
N ALA A 103 10.55 -34.54 -14.05
CA ALA A 103 9.72 -33.42 -13.60
C ALA A 103 10.48 -32.09 -13.73
N ASP A 104 11.71 -32.01 -13.22
CA ASP A 104 12.56 -30.80 -13.33
C ASP A 104 12.79 -30.38 -14.79
N ALA A 105 12.97 -31.35 -15.70
CA ALA A 105 13.15 -31.07 -17.12
C ALA A 105 11.86 -30.56 -17.80
N ALA A 106 10.71 -31.16 -17.46
CA ALA A 106 9.42 -30.75 -17.99
C ALA A 106 9.00 -29.38 -17.46
N ASP A 107 9.29 -29.06 -16.20
CA ASP A 107 9.08 -27.72 -15.62
C ASP A 107 9.91 -26.65 -16.32
N ALA A 108 11.18 -26.95 -16.64
CA ALA A 108 12.03 -26.03 -17.37
C ALA A 108 11.52 -25.77 -18.81
N GLU A 109 10.98 -26.79 -19.47
CA GLU A 109 10.38 -26.68 -20.80
C GLU A 109 9.05 -25.91 -20.77
N ALA A 110 8.21 -26.15 -19.76
CA ALA A 110 6.98 -25.40 -19.53
C ALA A 110 7.26 -23.91 -19.24
N ALA A 111 8.28 -23.61 -18.43
CA ALA A 111 8.70 -22.23 -18.15
C ALA A 111 9.18 -21.51 -19.42
N ALA A 112 9.99 -22.17 -20.25
CA ALA A 112 10.45 -21.60 -21.52
C ALA A 112 9.31 -21.38 -22.53
N ALA A 113 8.35 -22.33 -22.61
CA ALA A 113 7.18 -22.20 -23.46
C ALA A 113 6.24 -21.08 -23.00
N ALA A 114 6.08 -20.89 -21.69
CA ALA A 114 5.32 -19.78 -21.11
C ALA A 114 5.96 -18.41 -21.42
N GLU A 115 7.29 -18.29 -21.33
CA GLU A 115 8.02 -17.07 -21.70
C GLU A 115 7.83 -16.75 -23.19
N GLN A 116 7.86 -17.76 -24.06
CA GLN A 116 7.63 -17.59 -25.49
C GLN A 116 6.18 -17.22 -25.84
N ALA A 117 5.20 -17.77 -25.11
CA ALA A 117 3.79 -17.40 -25.25
C ALA A 117 3.55 -15.94 -24.83
N ALA A 118 4.13 -15.51 -23.70
CA ALA A 118 4.05 -14.12 -23.23
C ALA A 118 4.67 -13.14 -24.24
N ALA A 119 5.83 -13.49 -24.81
CA ALA A 119 6.47 -12.68 -25.85
C ALA A 119 5.63 -12.58 -27.14
N ALA A 120 4.97 -13.67 -27.55
CA ALA A 120 4.10 -13.68 -28.73
C ALA A 120 2.81 -12.89 -28.51
N GLU A 121 2.23 -12.95 -27.31
CA GLU A 121 1.05 -12.15 -26.93
C GLU A 121 1.37 -10.65 -26.88
N ALA A 122 2.53 -10.27 -26.35
CA ALA A 122 3.02 -8.89 -26.39
C ALA A 122 3.17 -8.37 -27.84
N ALA A 123 3.75 -9.17 -28.73
CA ALA A 123 3.88 -8.81 -30.14
C ALA A 123 2.53 -8.70 -30.87
N ALA A 124 1.55 -9.55 -30.52
CA ALA A 124 0.20 -9.46 -31.06
C ALA A 124 -0.55 -8.21 -30.56
N ALA A 125 -0.34 -7.82 -29.30
CA ALA A 125 -0.86 -6.58 -28.73
C ALA A 125 -0.25 -5.35 -29.42
N GLU A 126 1.07 -5.34 -29.66
CA GLU A 126 1.76 -4.27 -30.37
C GLU A 126 1.27 -4.12 -31.82
N ALA A 127 1.09 -5.24 -32.54
CA ALA A 127 0.54 -5.24 -33.90
C ALA A 127 -0.90 -4.72 -33.95
N ALA A 128 -1.74 -5.11 -32.98
CA ALA A 128 -3.11 -4.64 -32.87
C ALA A 128 -3.19 -3.15 -32.52
N ALA A 129 -2.32 -2.66 -31.62
CA ALA A 129 -2.21 -1.25 -31.26
C ALA A 129 -1.75 -0.40 -32.46
N ALA A 130 -0.77 -0.88 -33.23
CA ALA A 130 -0.31 -0.20 -34.46
C ALA A 130 -1.40 -0.12 -35.53
N ALA A 131 -2.21 -1.17 -35.68
CA ALA A 131 -3.35 -1.18 -36.61
C ALA A 131 -4.51 -0.28 -36.15
N ALA A 132 -4.77 -0.20 -34.84
CA ALA A 132 -5.76 0.70 -34.26
C ALA A 132 -5.34 2.18 -34.36
N ALA A 133 -4.06 2.48 -34.10
CA ALA A 133 -3.49 3.82 -34.25
C ALA A 133 -3.51 4.31 -35.71
N ALA A 134 -3.49 3.40 -36.70
CA ALA A 134 -3.63 3.73 -38.11
C ALA A 134 -5.09 3.99 -38.55
N ALA A 135 -6.08 3.61 -37.72
CA ALA A 135 -7.51 3.71 -38.02
C ALA A 135 -8.19 4.93 -37.38
N GLU A 136 -7.65 5.47 -36.29
CA GLU A 136 -8.14 6.70 -35.67
C GLU A 136 -7.46 7.94 -36.28
N PRO A 137 -8.18 9.07 -36.46
CA PRO A 137 -7.53 10.33 -36.77
C PRO A 137 -6.49 10.65 -35.67
N PRO A 138 -5.33 11.22 -36.02
CA PRO A 138 -4.29 11.52 -35.05
C PRO A 138 -4.86 12.43 -33.96
N LYS A 139 -4.76 11.98 -32.70
CA LYS A 139 -5.05 12.79 -31.52
C LYS A 139 -4.03 13.92 -31.44
N GLU A 140 -4.45 15.07 -30.93
CA GLU A 140 -3.53 16.18 -30.69
C GLU A 140 -2.52 15.78 -29.61
N ASP A 141 -1.27 16.23 -29.74
CA ASP A 141 -0.25 15.99 -28.72
C ASP A 141 -0.63 16.74 -27.43
N VAL A 142 -0.66 16.04 -26.30
CA VAL A 142 -1.03 16.60 -24.99
C VAL A 142 0.09 16.40 -23.98
N THR A 143 0.17 17.33 -23.02
CA THR A 143 1.02 17.19 -21.84
C THR A 143 0.14 17.04 -20.61
N LEU A 144 0.12 15.85 -20.03
CA LEU A 144 -0.61 15.52 -18.81
C LEU A 144 0.25 15.89 -17.60
N ARG A 145 -0.24 16.81 -16.76
CA ARG A 145 0.50 17.29 -15.59
C ARG A 145 0.11 16.46 -14.38
N VAL A 146 1.09 15.81 -13.78
CA VAL A 146 0.92 14.88 -12.65
C VAL A 146 1.64 15.41 -11.41
N LEU A 147 1.00 15.33 -10.26
CA LEU A 147 1.56 15.71 -8.96
C LEU A 147 1.60 14.49 -8.06
N VAL A 148 2.76 14.22 -7.47
CA VAL A 148 2.96 13.16 -6.46
C VAL A 148 3.70 13.69 -5.24
N HIS A 149 3.51 13.07 -4.08
CA HIS A 149 4.36 13.36 -2.92
C HIS A 149 5.72 12.65 -3.00
N GLN A 150 6.67 13.03 -2.15
CA GLN A 150 7.97 12.39 -2.08
C GLN A 150 7.89 11.10 -1.26
N ASN A 151 8.09 9.98 -1.94
CA ASN A 151 8.37 8.67 -1.37
C ASN A 151 9.29 7.95 -2.37
N PRO A 152 10.59 7.72 -2.07
CA PRO A 152 11.57 7.28 -3.07
C PRO A 152 11.15 6.05 -3.91
N PRO A 153 10.75 4.90 -3.32
CA PRO A 153 10.29 3.74 -4.12
C PRO A 153 9.04 4.05 -4.95
N MET A 154 8.16 4.91 -4.47
CA MET A 154 6.99 5.36 -5.23
C MET A 154 7.39 6.22 -6.43
N VAL A 155 8.30 7.18 -6.24
CA VAL A 155 8.76 8.06 -7.33
C VAL A 155 9.43 7.25 -8.43
N GLU A 156 10.29 6.30 -8.06
CA GLU A 156 10.95 5.39 -9.00
C GLU A 156 9.92 4.56 -9.79
N PHE A 157 8.95 3.95 -9.11
CA PHE A 157 7.87 3.22 -9.78
C PHE A 157 7.06 4.12 -10.74
N MET A 158 6.74 5.34 -10.32
CA MET A 158 5.95 6.27 -11.13
C MET A 158 6.70 6.72 -12.39
N GLU A 159 8.02 6.86 -12.34
CA GLU A 159 8.84 7.15 -13.52
C GLU A 159 8.74 6.00 -14.55
N GLU A 160 8.91 4.75 -14.11
CA GLU A 160 8.78 3.57 -14.99
C GLU A 160 7.35 3.39 -15.54
N PHE A 161 6.34 3.63 -14.71
CA PHE A 161 4.94 3.60 -15.13
C PHE A 161 4.66 4.68 -16.18
N ASN A 162 5.16 5.90 -15.99
CA ASN A 162 4.97 7.00 -16.93
C ASN A 162 5.61 6.69 -18.29
N ASP A 163 6.84 6.15 -18.30
CA ASP A 163 7.51 5.72 -19.54
C ASP A 163 6.67 4.68 -20.30
N SER A 164 6.11 3.70 -19.59
CA SER A 164 5.25 2.67 -20.17
C SER A 164 3.93 3.25 -20.70
N PHE A 165 3.35 4.20 -19.97
CA PHE A 165 2.12 4.88 -20.36
C PHE A 165 2.30 5.75 -21.60
N GLU A 166 3.39 6.51 -21.69
CA GLU A 166 3.76 7.30 -22.88
C GLU A 166 4.02 6.41 -24.10
N ALA A 167 4.71 5.28 -23.91
CA ALA A 167 4.95 4.32 -24.98
C ALA A 167 3.64 3.74 -25.54
N ALA A 168 2.67 3.44 -24.67
CA ALA A 168 1.35 2.97 -25.07
C ALA A 168 0.45 4.09 -25.64
N ASN A 169 0.74 5.35 -25.31
CA ASN A 169 -0.01 6.52 -25.73
C ASN A 169 0.92 7.59 -26.34
N PRO A 170 1.44 7.41 -27.57
CA PRO A 170 2.48 8.28 -28.13
C PRO A 170 2.11 9.75 -28.35
N HIS A 171 0.83 10.10 -28.19
CA HIS A 171 0.30 11.47 -28.23
C HIS A 171 0.29 12.15 -26.85
N VAL A 172 0.64 11.43 -25.78
CA VAL A 172 0.68 11.93 -24.41
C VAL A 172 2.14 12.04 -23.96
N THR A 173 2.47 13.17 -23.35
CA THR A 173 3.68 13.35 -22.53
C THR A 173 3.25 13.60 -21.09
N VAL A 174 3.88 12.95 -20.12
CA VAL A 174 3.62 13.11 -18.70
C VAL A 174 4.65 14.06 -18.09
N ASP A 175 4.17 15.19 -17.57
CA ASP A 175 4.98 16.14 -16.79
C ASP A 175 4.71 15.90 -15.30
N MET A 176 5.52 15.03 -14.69
CA MET A 176 5.40 14.67 -13.29
C MET A 176 6.22 15.62 -12.39
N SER A 177 5.59 16.08 -11.32
CA SER A 177 6.19 16.92 -10.29
C SER A 177 6.09 16.27 -8.91
N VAL A 178 7.16 16.38 -8.11
CA VAL A 178 7.26 15.78 -6.78
C VAL A 178 7.35 16.87 -5.71
N VAL A 179 6.56 16.75 -4.65
CA VAL A 179 6.57 17.67 -3.49
C VAL A 179 6.75 16.91 -2.17
N ALA A 180 7.24 17.56 -1.12
CA ALA A 180 7.30 16.94 0.20
C ALA A 180 5.88 16.58 0.70
N PRO A 181 5.68 15.50 1.47
CA PRO A 181 4.36 15.09 1.98
C PRO A 181 3.61 16.23 2.70
N GLY A 182 4.32 17.05 3.49
CA GLY A 182 3.73 18.20 4.19
C GLY A 182 3.26 19.34 3.28
N ASP A 183 3.74 19.39 2.03
CA ASP A 183 3.42 20.43 1.04
C ASP A 183 2.34 19.97 0.04
N LEU A 184 1.94 18.68 0.05
CA LEU A 184 1.03 18.09 -0.94
C LEU A 184 -0.30 18.84 -0.99
N SER A 185 -1.00 18.99 0.15
CA SER A 185 -2.32 19.63 0.18
C SER A 185 -2.31 21.09 -0.29
N ILE A 186 -1.27 21.85 0.06
CA ILE A 186 -1.11 23.25 -0.35
C ILE A 186 -0.84 23.34 -1.86
N SER A 187 0.00 22.45 -2.37
CA SER A 187 0.32 22.36 -3.79
C SER A 187 -0.92 21.97 -4.60
N THR A 188 -1.62 20.91 -4.21
CA THR A 188 -2.88 20.47 -4.81
C THR A 188 -3.91 21.60 -4.87
N GLN A 189 -4.17 22.28 -3.75
CA GLN A 189 -5.13 23.40 -3.72
C GLN A 189 -4.76 24.53 -4.69
N THR A 190 -3.48 24.93 -4.68
CA THR A 190 -2.98 26.05 -5.49
C THR A 190 -3.10 25.72 -6.97
N ARG A 191 -2.68 24.51 -7.33
CA ARG A 191 -2.60 24.04 -8.71
C ARG A 191 -3.97 23.77 -9.34
N LEU A 192 -4.89 23.16 -8.58
CA LEU A 192 -6.29 23.03 -8.96
C LEU A 192 -6.93 24.40 -9.21
N THR A 193 -6.70 25.37 -8.31
CA THR A 193 -7.26 26.72 -8.47
C THR A 193 -6.69 27.45 -9.69
N ALA A 194 -5.44 27.18 -10.05
CA ALA A 194 -4.77 27.76 -11.21
C ALA A 194 -5.13 27.06 -12.54
N GLY A 195 -5.79 25.89 -12.50
CA GLY A 195 -5.97 25.03 -13.67
C GLY A 195 -4.65 24.48 -14.23
N ASP A 196 -3.64 24.34 -13.37
CA ASP A 196 -2.26 24.00 -13.75
C ASP A 196 -1.85 22.53 -13.49
N ILE A 197 -2.83 21.65 -13.22
CA ILE A 197 -2.65 20.23 -12.92
C ILE A 197 -3.81 19.40 -13.47
N ASP A 198 -3.58 18.12 -13.80
CA ASP A 198 -4.58 17.22 -14.39
C ASP A 198 -4.85 15.99 -13.50
N VAL A 199 -3.78 15.27 -13.12
CA VAL A 199 -3.85 14.10 -12.23
C VAL A 199 -3.09 14.40 -10.95
N ILE A 200 -3.67 14.05 -9.81
CA ILE A 200 -3.20 14.48 -8.51
C ILE A 200 -3.18 13.30 -7.56
N ASP A 201 -2.05 13.15 -6.91
CA ASP A 201 -1.94 12.41 -5.67
C ASP A 201 -2.62 13.17 -4.52
N ILE A 202 -3.44 12.46 -3.76
CA ILE A 202 -4.11 12.95 -2.57
C ILE A 202 -4.12 11.86 -1.50
N PHE A 203 -3.78 12.21 -0.26
CA PHE A 203 -3.98 11.29 0.86
C PHE A 203 -5.46 10.93 1.01
N GLY A 204 -5.74 9.74 1.58
CA GLY A 204 -7.12 9.33 1.84
C GLY A 204 -7.90 10.38 2.63
N PHE A 205 -9.20 10.47 2.35
CA PHE A 205 -10.09 11.44 2.96
C PHE A 205 -10.22 11.17 4.46
N SER A 206 -9.50 11.98 5.24
CA SER A 206 -9.44 11.92 6.69
C SER A 206 -10.11 13.13 7.34
N ASN A 207 -10.34 13.06 8.65
CA ASN A 207 -10.80 14.17 9.49
C ASN A 207 -12.15 14.76 9.04
N ALA A 208 -13.00 13.92 8.46
CA ALA A 208 -14.34 14.31 8.03
C ALA A 208 -15.16 14.83 9.22
N ALA A 209 -15.85 15.95 9.01
CA ALA A 209 -16.70 16.54 10.05
C ALA A 209 -17.81 15.59 10.47
N GLN A 210 -17.87 15.28 11.77
CA GLN A 210 -18.95 14.46 12.32
C GLN A 210 -20.04 15.32 12.97
N PRO A 211 -21.29 14.83 13.10
CA PRO A 211 -22.39 15.60 13.70
C PRO A 211 -22.14 16.08 15.13
N TYR A 212 -21.25 15.41 15.87
CA TYR A 212 -20.85 15.79 17.23
C TYR A 212 -19.72 16.83 17.28
N MET A 213 -19.11 17.19 16.14
CA MET A 213 -18.02 18.16 16.07
C MET A 213 -18.57 19.57 15.75
N SER A 214 -18.29 20.53 16.63
CA SER A 214 -18.60 21.95 16.42
C SER A 214 -17.32 22.77 16.17
N GLY A 215 -17.41 23.80 15.33
CA GLY A 215 -16.30 24.74 15.15
C GLY A 215 -15.05 24.18 14.46
N ILE A 216 -15.11 23.02 13.81
CA ILE A 216 -13.98 22.52 13.03
C ILE A 216 -13.87 23.22 11.68
N GLN A 217 -12.64 23.31 11.17
CA GLN A 217 -12.43 23.67 9.76
C GLN A 217 -12.64 22.40 8.91
N PRO A 218 -13.42 22.46 7.82
CA PRO A 218 -13.51 21.35 6.89
C PRO A 218 -12.12 20.94 6.38
N PRO A 219 -11.85 19.64 6.24
CA PRO A 219 -10.58 19.17 5.69
C PRO A 219 -10.42 19.62 4.24
N ASN A 220 -9.17 19.73 3.77
CA ASN A 220 -8.88 20.30 2.46
C ASN A 220 -9.60 19.56 1.32
N TRP A 221 -9.59 18.22 1.31
CA TRP A 221 -10.30 17.42 0.30
C TRP A 221 -11.78 17.76 0.21
N GLN A 222 -12.45 18.04 1.33
CA GLN A 222 -13.86 18.42 1.36
C GLN A 222 -14.05 19.77 0.68
N THR A 223 -13.20 20.75 1.01
CA THR A 223 -13.26 22.08 0.40
C THR A 223 -13.03 22.05 -1.11
N LEU A 224 -12.15 21.16 -1.60
CA LEU A 224 -11.91 20.95 -3.02
C LEU A 224 -13.14 20.38 -3.73
N ILE A 225 -13.80 19.38 -3.14
CA ILE A 225 -15.00 18.76 -3.71
C ILE A 225 -16.17 19.75 -3.72
N GLU A 226 -16.40 20.47 -2.63
CA GLU A 226 -17.47 21.47 -2.53
C GLU A 226 -17.26 22.64 -3.50
N ALA A 227 -16.01 22.99 -3.80
CA ALA A 227 -15.65 23.96 -4.84
C ALA A 227 -15.79 23.41 -6.27
N GLY A 228 -16.04 22.11 -6.43
CA GLY A 228 -16.17 21.45 -7.72
C GLY A 228 -14.84 21.24 -8.44
N LEU A 229 -13.73 21.13 -7.70
CA LEU A 229 -12.38 21.02 -8.25
C LEU A 229 -11.93 19.58 -8.52
N LEU A 230 -12.62 18.57 -7.97
CA LEU A 230 -12.31 17.15 -8.21
C LEU A 230 -13.38 16.47 -9.06
N MET A 231 -12.95 15.67 -10.03
CA MET A 231 -13.80 14.89 -10.91
C MET A 231 -14.52 13.77 -10.14
N ASP A 232 -15.78 13.53 -10.47
CA ASP A 232 -16.55 12.38 -9.95
C ASP A 232 -16.14 11.10 -10.70
N LEU A 233 -15.52 10.16 -9.97
CA LEU A 233 -15.02 8.89 -10.48
C LEU A 233 -16.02 7.74 -10.31
N THR A 234 -17.20 7.97 -9.72
CA THR A 234 -18.14 6.92 -9.27
C THR A 234 -18.50 5.89 -10.34
N ARG A 235 -18.51 6.29 -11.62
CA ARG A 235 -18.97 5.45 -12.74
C ARG A 235 -17.84 4.93 -13.62
N GLN A 236 -16.59 5.06 -13.19
CA GLN A 236 -15.46 4.61 -13.99
C GLN A 236 -15.26 3.10 -13.83
N PRO A 237 -15.02 2.35 -14.92
CA PRO A 237 -14.88 0.88 -14.85
C PRO A 237 -13.75 0.41 -13.93
N PHE A 238 -12.63 1.13 -13.89
CA PHE A 238 -11.48 0.76 -13.06
C PHE A 238 -11.77 0.77 -11.55
N VAL A 239 -12.86 1.43 -11.12
CA VAL A 239 -13.31 1.42 -9.72
C VAL A 239 -13.62 0.00 -9.25
N ASP A 240 -14.08 -0.87 -10.14
CA ASP A 240 -14.43 -2.26 -9.81
C ASP A 240 -13.21 -3.14 -9.47
N HIS A 241 -11.98 -2.65 -9.72
CA HIS A 241 -10.75 -3.34 -9.29
C HIS A 241 -10.45 -3.16 -7.80
N TYR A 242 -11.07 -2.20 -7.12
CA TYR A 242 -10.73 -1.83 -5.74
C TYR A 242 -11.78 -2.28 -4.73
N ASP A 243 -11.33 -2.52 -3.50
CA ASP A 243 -12.18 -2.83 -2.36
C ASP A 243 -13.17 -1.69 -2.09
N ARG A 244 -14.46 -1.98 -2.19
CA ARG A 244 -15.48 -0.95 -2.00
C ARG A 244 -15.41 -0.28 -0.63
N ALA A 245 -15.07 -1.04 0.41
CA ALA A 245 -14.96 -0.53 1.77
C ALA A 245 -13.90 0.57 1.90
N THR A 246 -12.74 0.44 1.21
CA THR A 246 -11.66 1.44 1.29
C THR A 246 -12.02 2.72 0.55
N LEU A 247 -12.73 2.57 -0.58
CA LEU A 247 -13.21 3.69 -1.38
C LEU A 247 -14.32 4.48 -0.67
N ASP A 248 -15.22 3.78 0.03
CA ASP A 248 -16.29 4.42 0.80
C ASP A 248 -15.75 5.12 2.05
N ASP A 249 -14.74 4.54 2.70
CA ASP A 249 -14.13 5.05 3.93
C ASP A 249 -13.30 6.33 3.69
N ALA A 250 -12.47 6.34 2.65
CA ALA A 250 -11.49 7.42 2.45
C ALA A 250 -11.37 7.95 1.02
N GLY A 251 -12.29 7.61 0.10
CA GLY A 251 -12.28 8.13 -1.27
C GLY A 251 -13.59 8.83 -1.67
N SER A 252 -14.62 8.72 -0.82
CA SER A 252 -15.98 9.12 -1.14
C SER A 252 -16.48 10.24 -0.24
N PHE A 253 -17.29 11.13 -0.82
CA PHE A 253 -17.99 12.18 -0.10
C PHE A 253 -19.39 12.36 -0.65
N ASN A 254 -20.40 12.44 0.23
CA ASN A 254 -21.82 12.57 -0.15
C ASN A 254 -22.29 11.55 -1.20
N GLY A 255 -21.81 10.30 -1.10
CA GLY A 255 -22.20 9.18 -1.98
C GLY A 255 -21.57 9.21 -3.37
N ARG A 256 -20.54 10.03 -3.59
CA ARG A 256 -19.74 10.08 -4.82
C ARG A 256 -18.26 9.83 -4.51
N LEU A 257 -17.60 9.12 -5.41
CA LEU A 257 -16.18 8.81 -5.35
C LEU A 257 -15.37 9.92 -6.03
N TYR A 258 -14.34 10.43 -5.37
CA TYR A 258 -13.47 11.51 -5.87
C TYR A 258 -11.99 11.16 -5.83
N ALA A 259 -11.60 10.10 -5.11
CA ALA A 259 -10.25 9.59 -5.07
C ALA A 259 -10.22 8.06 -5.02
N ILE A 260 -9.23 7.46 -5.67
CA ILE A 260 -8.93 6.02 -5.60
C ILE A 260 -7.78 5.81 -4.62
N ASN A 261 -8.05 5.22 -3.45
CA ASN A 261 -7.01 4.92 -2.46
C ASN A 261 -6.12 3.77 -2.93
N LEU A 262 -4.81 3.99 -3.03
CA LEU A 262 -3.88 3.05 -3.65
C LEU A 262 -3.19 2.13 -2.65
N GLY A 263 -3.23 2.44 -1.36
CA GLY A 263 -2.65 1.58 -0.35
C GLY A 263 -3.16 1.85 1.05
N ARG A 264 -3.00 0.87 1.93
CA ARG A 264 -3.07 1.05 3.37
C ARG A 264 -1.66 0.97 3.94
N VAL A 265 -1.35 1.82 4.91
CA VAL A 265 -0.06 1.79 5.61
C VAL A 265 -0.31 1.70 7.10
N SER A 266 0.39 0.78 7.76
CA SER A 266 0.43 0.75 9.23
C SER A 266 1.58 1.61 9.72
N TYR A 267 1.34 2.37 10.79
CA TYR A 267 2.33 3.24 11.43
C TYR A 267 2.52 2.97 12.94
N SER A 268 1.84 1.95 13.44
CA SER A 268 1.65 1.68 14.87
C SER A 268 2.39 0.43 15.36
N GLY A 269 3.32 -0.07 14.56
CA GLY A 269 4.17 -1.20 14.90
C GLY A 269 5.64 -0.81 15.04
N MET A 270 6.48 -1.84 15.15
CA MET A 270 7.91 -1.70 15.35
C MET A 270 8.64 -2.79 14.58
N PHE A 271 9.74 -2.42 13.91
CA PHE A 271 10.72 -3.39 13.44
C PHE A 271 11.58 -3.88 14.61
N LEU A 272 11.83 -5.18 14.68
CA LEU A 272 12.69 -5.82 15.70
C LEU A 272 13.87 -6.50 15.01
N ASN A 273 15.08 -6.36 15.57
CA ASN A 273 16.27 -7.11 15.17
C ASN A 273 16.35 -8.42 15.97
N LEU A 274 15.88 -9.53 15.39
CA LEU A 274 15.71 -10.81 16.08
C LEU A 274 17.06 -11.42 16.53
N ASP A 275 18.13 -11.19 15.78
CA ASP A 275 19.48 -11.63 16.17
C ASP A 275 19.91 -11.00 17.51
N LEU A 276 19.54 -9.72 17.75
CA LEU A 276 19.80 -9.08 19.03
C LEU A 276 18.97 -9.70 20.16
N PHE A 277 17.67 -9.95 19.94
CA PHE A 277 16.81 -10.64 20.90
C PHE A 277 17.39 -12.00 21.32
N ASP A 278 17.82 -12.80 20.33
CA ASP A 278 18.47 -14.09 20.55
C ASP A 278 19.81 -13.96 21.30
N SER A 279 20.62 -12.95 20.96
CA SER A 279 21.94 -12.73 21.56
C SER A 279 21.88 -12.45 23.07
N VAL A 280 20.81 -11.80 23.55
CA VAL A 280 20.61 -11.47 24.96
C VAL A 280 19.62 -12.41 25.67
N GLY A 281 18.98 -13.33 24.93
CA GLY A 281 18.02 -14.30 25.45
C GLY A 281 16.70 -13.67 25.91
N VAL A 282 16.24 -12.64 25.21
CA VAL A 282 14.97 -11.96 25.46
C VAL A 282 13.95 -12.43 24.43
N GLU A 283 12.76 -12.82 24.88
CA GLU A 283 11.64 -13.15 23.99
C GLU A 283 11.01 -11.86 23.42
N VAL A 284 10.37 -11.96 22.25
CA VAL A 284 9.63 -10.85 21.65
C VAL A 284 8.51 -10.39 22.61
N PRO A 285 8.45 -9.10 22.99
CA PRO A 285 7.52 -8.63 24.01
C PRO A 285 6.08 -8.61 23.49
N THR A 286 5.16 -9.08 24.32
CA THR A 286 3.71 -9.11 24.05
C THR A 286 2.93 -8.12 24.90
N THR A 287 3.57 -7.54 25.92
CA THR A 287 3.00 -6.57 26.86
C THR A 287 3.92 -5.38 27.09
N TRP A 288 3.37 -4.29 27.61
CA TRP A 288 4.13 -3.10 27.98
C TRP A 288 5.22 -3.39 29.02
N GLY A 289 4.88 -4.14 30.07
CA GLY A 289 5.86 -4.56 31.08
C GLY A 289 7.02 -5.37 30.49
N GLU A 290 6.76 -6.27 29.55
CA GLU A 290 7.80 -7.04 28.83
C GLU A 290 8.66 -6.13 27.94
N LEU A 291 8.06 -5.16 27.25
CA LEU A 291 8.77 -4.21 26.40
C LEU A 291 9.76 -3.36 27.21
N VAL A 292 9.33 -2.84 28.36
CA VAL A 292 10.19 -2.08 29.28
C VAL A 292 11.36 -2.94 29.76
N ALA A 293 11.09 -4.18 30.18
CA ALA A 293 12.12 -5.10 30.64
C ALA A 293 13.12 -5.51 29.53
N ALA A 294 12.63 -5.67 28.30
CA ALA A 294 13.46 -5.91 27.12
C ALA A 294 14.41 -4.72 26.88
N CYS A 295 13.90 -3.48 26.91
CA CYS A 295 14.74 -2.28 26.79
C CYS A 295 15.85 -2.22 27.85
N ASP A 296 15.52 -2.51 29.11
CA ASP A 296 16.51 -2.52 30.19
C ASP A 296 17.60 -3.58 29.96
N THR A 297 17.22 -4.73 29.39
CA THR A 297 18.16 -5.80 29.06
C THR A 297 19.10 -5.41 27.91
N PHE A 298 18.58 -4.80 26.84
CA PHE A 298 19.40 -4.32 25.72
C PHE A 298 20.41 -3.27 26.18
N LYS A 299 19.95 -2.26 26.92
CA LYS A 299 20.83 -1.23 27.51
C LYS A 299 21.91 -1.85 28.40
N ALA A 300 21.56 -2.84 29.22
CA ALA A 300 22.53 -3.53 30.09
C ALA A 300 23.56 -4.38 29.31
N SER A 301 23.21 -4.84 28.11
CA SER A 301 24.12 -5.57 27.21
C SER A 301 25.07 -4.66 26.42
N GLY A 302 24.82 -3.34 26.42
CA GLY A 302 25.57 -2.35 25.64
C GLY A 302 25.02 -2.10 24.24
N ASN A 303 23.82 -2.63 23.93
CA ASN A 303 23.05 -2.29 22.74
C ASN A 303 22.03 -1.19 23.06
N GLU A 304 21.57 -0.48 22.04
CA GLU A 304 20.50 0.52 22.18
C GLU A 304 19.13 -0.15 22.12
N CYS A 305 18.14 0.37 22.86
CA CYS A 305 16.80 -0.20 22.83
C CYS A 305 16.05 0.21 21.55
N MET A 306 15.78 1.51 21.37
CA MET A 306 14.98 2.01 20.26
C MET A 306 15.62 3.20 19.53
N THR A 307 15.44 3.26 18.22
CA THR A 307 15.78 4.43 17.39
C THR A 307 14.59 4.89 16.55
N LEU A 308 14.55 6.17 16.19
CA LEU A 308 13.58 6.78 15.27
C LEU A 308 14.08 8.14 14.75
N GLY A 309 13.40 8.72 13.76
CA GLY A 309 13.73 10.04 13.20
C GLY A 309 13.34 11.22 14.10
N GLY A 310 14.00 11.39 15.24
CA GLY A 310 13.61 12.36 16.26
C GLY A 310 13.80 13.83 15.88
N GLY A 311 14.67 14.13 14.92
CA GLY A 311 14.99 15.49 14.47
C GLY A 311 13.85 16.18 13.71
N ASP A 312 12.96 15.41 13.08
CA ASP A 312 11.86 15.94 12.28
C ASP A 312 10.56 16.11 13.10
N GLY A 313 10.59 15.71 14.38
CA GLY A 313 9.49 15.85 15.35
C GLY A 313 8.33 14.88 15.14
N TRP A 314 7.83 14.77 13.91
CA TRP A 314 6.67 13.94 13.60
C TRP A 314 6.89 12.42 13.84
N PRO A 315 8.06 11.81 13.54
CA PRO A 315 8.23 10.36 13.70
C PRO A 315 8.13 9.89 15.15
N ILE A 316 8.35 10.80 16.12
CA ILE A 316 8.33 10.49 17.55
C ILE A 316 6.93 10.03 17.98
N PHE A 317 5.88 10.73 17.56
CA PHE A 317 4.51 10.36 17.92
C PHE A 317 3.93 9.27 17.03
N VAL A 318 4.45 9.09 15.81
CA VAL A 318 3.99 8.04 14.89
C VAL A 318 4.22 6.66 15.47
N GLY A 319 5.45 6.36 15.90
CA GLY A 319 5.77 5.07 16.53
C GLY A 319 4.95 4.81 17.81
N ALA A 320 4.55 5.87 18.51
CA ALA A 320 3.73 5.80 19.71
C ALA A 320 2.22 5.70 19.44
N TYR A 321 1.75 5.80 18.19
CA TYR A 321 0.33 5.56 17.88
C TYR A 321 -0.09 4.12 18.16
N GLY A 322 0.84 3.15 18.15
CA GLY A 322 0.53 1.81 18.63
C GLY A 322 0.28 1.74 20.14
N LEU A 323 0.97 2.57 20.93
CA LEU A 323 0.69 2.72 22.36
C LEU A 323 -0.70 3.32 22.59
N LEU A 324 -1.05 4.39 21.87
CA LEU A 324 -2.40 4.95 21.86
C LEU A 324 -3.43 3.88 21.46
N GLY A 325 -3.12 3.10 20.43
CA GLY A 325 -3.93 2.01 19.90
C GLY A 325 -4.21 0.89 20.89
N ALA A 326 -3.18 0.41 21.57
CA ALA A 326 -3.31 -0.57 22.63
C ALA A 326 -4.14 -0.03 23.80
N MET A 327 -3.92 1.24 24.16
CA MET A 327 -4.69 1.89 25.23
C MET A 327 -6.12 2.20 24.81
N TYR A 328 -6.43 2.39 23.52
CA TYR A 328 -7.75 2.72 22.99
C TYR A 328 -7.98 2.04 21.63
N PRO A 329 -8.41 0.76 21.59
CA PRO A 329 -8.53 0.06 20.31
C PRO A 329 -9.61 0.62 19.38
N ASP A 330 -10.63 1.27 19.95
CA ASP A 330 -11.70 1.95 19.22
C ASP A 330 -11.37 3.45 19.09
N GLN A 331 -10.73 3.80 17.97
CA GLN A 331 -10.20 5.16 17.73
C GLN A 331 -11.31 6.17 17.42
N GLU A 332 -12.38 5.73 16.75
CA GLU A 332 -13.54 6.58 16.47
C GLU A 332 -14.26 6.92 17.77
N ALA A 333 -14.50 5.93 18.65
CA ALA A 333 -15.08 6.15 19.97
C ALA A 333 -14.18 7.01 20.88
N LEU A 334 -12.85 6.89 20.77
CA LEU A 334 -11.93 7.79 21.45
C LEU A 334 -12.13 9.24 20.99
N VAL A 335 -12.17 9.48 19.67
CA VAL A 335 -12.38 10.82 19.12
C VAL A 335 -13.74 11.38 19.52
N GLU A 336 -14.82 10.61 19.38
CA GLU A 336 -16.16 11.03 19.81
C GLU A 336 -16.16 11.36 21.31
N GLY A 337 -15.61 10.49 22.16
CA GLY A 337 -15.57 10.71 23.60
C GLY A 337 -14.79 11.96 24.01
N LEU A 338 -13.69 12.28 23.33
CA LEU A 338 -12.94 13.52 23.55
C LEU A 338 -13.73 14.76 23.15
N TRP A 339 -14.52 14.67 22.08
CA TRP A 339 -15.39 15.76 21.61
C TRP A 339 -16.62 15.97 22.50
N THR A 340 -17.24 14.88 22.97
CA THR A 340 -18.42 14.95 23.86
C THR A 340 -18.04 15.21 25.32
N GLY A 341 -16.76 15.01 25.67
CA GLY A 341 -16.24 15.10 27.03
C GLY A 341 -16.46 13.84 27.87
N ASP A 342 -16.92 12.74 27.26
CA ASP A 342 -17.03 11.43 27.91
C ASP A 342 -15.66 10.79 28.19
N ILE A 343 -14.64 11.18 27.42
CA ILE A 343 -13.23 10.86 27.66
C ILE A 343 -12.47 12.17 27.79
N ARG A 344 -11.54 12.23 28.74
CA ARG A 344 -10.65 13.38 28.92
C ARG A 344 -9.20 12.97 28.89
N TRP A 345 -8.32 13.87 28.44
CA TRP A 345 -6.88 13.66 28.48
C TRP A 345 -6.31 13.57 29.90
N ASP A 346 -7.01 14.12 30.89
CA ASP A 346 -6.63 14.10 32.31
C ASP A 346 -7.34 13.02 33.15
N ASP A 347 -8.09 12.11 32.52
CA ASP A 347 -8.64 10.93 33.20
C ASP A 347 -7.54 9.89 33.51
N GLU A 348 -7.85 8.92 34.38
CA GLU A 348 -6.88 7.92 34.85
C GLU A 348 -6.22 7.14 33.70
N ARG A 349 -7.02 6.65 32.74
CA ARG A 349 -6.55 5.89 31.58
C ARG A 349 -5.66 6.73 30.65
N SER A 350 -6.07 7.96 30.34
CA SER A 350 -5.32 8.88 29.49
C SER A 350 -4.02 9.34 30.15
N THR A 351 -4.05 9.60 31.46
CA THR A 351 -2.86 9.97 32.22
C THR A 351 -1.86 8.81 32.28
N GLU A 352 -2.34 7.57 32.41
CA GLU A 352 -1.49 6.38 32.35
C GLU A 352 -0.85 6.22 30.96
N MET A 353 -1.62 6.39 29.88
CA MET A 353 -1.08 6.41 28.52
C MET A 353 0.03 7.47 28.37
N LEU A 354 -0.18 8.69 28.89
CA LEU A 354 0.83 9.75 28.84
C LEU A 354 2.07 9.44 29.69
N ARG A 355 1.95 8.72 30.81
CA ARG A 355 3.12 8.23 31.56
C ARG A 355 3.91 7.21 30.75
N ARG A 356 3.24 6.30 30.05
CA ARG A 356 3.92 5.32 29.17
C ARG A 356 4.60 6.00 27.99
N MET A 357 3.94 6.99 27.38
CA MET A 357 4.55 7.85 26.35
C MET A 357 5.77 8.60 26.88
N GLN A 358 5.73 9.08 28.13
CA GLN A 358 6.90 9.68 28.76
C GLN A 358 8.05 8.67 28.88
N VAL A 359 7.80 7.48 29.43
CA VAL A 359 8.81 6.41 29.55
C VAL A 359 9.39 6.02 28.19
N PHE A 360 8.53 5.86 27.18
CA PHE A 360 8.95 5.63 25.80
C PHE A 360 9.97 6.71 25.35
N THR A 361 9.60 7.98 25.47
CA THR A 361 10.44 9.09 25.04
C THR A 361 11.74 9.23 25.86
N THR A 362 11.68 9.06 27.18
CA THR A 362 12.80 9.41 28.07
C THR A 362 13.71 8.25 28.47
N GLU A 363 13.24 7.00 28.33
CA GLU A 363 13.95 5.82 28.84
C GLU A 363 14.19 4.72 27.81
N MET A 364 13.45 4.71 26.69
CA MET A 364 13.54 3.65 25.66
C MET A 364 14.27 4.10 24.39
N LEU A 365 14.14 5.37 24.00
CA LEU A 365 14.85 5.91 22.84
C LEU A 365 16.34 6.11 23.14
N GLU A 366 17.18 5.86 22.15
CA GLU A 366 18.63 6.04 22.25
C GLU A 366 19.05 7.50 22.48
N ASP A 367 20.22 7.68 23.09
CA ASP A 367 20.80 9.00 23.29
C ASP A 367 21.08 9.70 21.95
N GLY A 368 20.68 10.97 21.84
CA GLY A 368 20.97 11.79 20.64
C GLY A 368 20.01 11.57 19.47
N VAL A 369 18.97 10.74 19.62
CA VAL A 369 17.92 10.51 18.62
C VAL A 369 17.24 11.80 18.12
N SER A 370 17.25 12.88 18.91
CA SER A 370 16.72 14.20 18.53
C SER A 370 17.52 14.91 17.43
N GLY A 371 18.70 14.40 17.06
CA GLY A 371 19.48 14.86 15.91
C GLY A 371 19.34 13.98 14.67
N LEU A 372 18.59 12.88 14.74
CA LEU A 372 18.46 11.89 13.66
C LEU A 372 17.24 12.22 12.79
N SER A 373 17.41 12.38 11.48
CA SER A 373 16.29 12.58 10.55
C SER A 373 15.53 11.28 10.29
N HIS A 374 14.30 11.40 9.80
CA HIS A 374 13.49 10.26 9.37
C HIS A 374 14.22 9.38 8.35
N ASP A 375 14.80 10.00 7.32
CA ASP A 375 15.50 9.27 6.25
C ASP A 375 16.80 8.59 6.71
N ALA A 376 17.37 9.03 7.84
CA ALA A 376 18.58 8.45 8.41
C ALA A 376 18.30 7.31 9.41
N ALA A 377 17.08 7.21 9.94
CA ALA A 377 16.71 6.24 10.95
C ALA A 377 16.83 4.76 10.48
N PRO A 378 16.42 4.38 9.26
CA PRO A 378 16.58 3.00 8.79
C PRO A 378 18.05 2.58 8.73
N ALA A 379 18.95 3.46 8.25
CA ALA A 379 20.38 3.19 8.22
C ALA A 379 20.98 3.04 9.63
N ARG A 380 20.47 3.81 10.61
CA ARG A 380 20.83 3.68 12.02
C ARG A 380 20.42 2.33 12.59
N PHE A 381 19.22 1.85 12.28
CA PHE A 381 18.74 0.54 12.70
C PHE A 381 19.49 -0.61 11.99
N ALA A 382 19.72 -0.47 10.69
CA ALA A 382 20.48 -1.41 9.86
C ALA A 382 21.95 -1.59 10.30
N ALA A 383 22.50 -0.68 11.10
CA ALA A 383 23.82 -0.83 11.71
C ALA A 383 23.90 -2.02 12.69
N GLY A 384 22.75 -2.50 13.19
CA GLY A 384 22.63 -3.79 13.88
C GLY A 384 22.85 -3.79 15.38
N ASP A 385 23.07 -2.63 16.01
CA ASP A 385 23.23 -2.46 17.47
C ASP A 385 22.04 -1.75 18.15
N VAL A 386 20.91 -1.58 17.44
CA VAL A 386 19.63 -1.12 17.98
C VAL A 386 18.62 -2.26 17.88
N ALA A 387 17.94 -2.58 18.99
CA ALA A 387 17.02 -3.70 19.04
C ALA A 387 15.70 -3.47 18.30
N MET A 388 15.16 -2.24 18.36
CA MET A 388 13.83 -1.92 17.86
C MET A 388 13.77 -0.56 17.13
N MET A 389 12.91 -0.45 16.12
CA MET A 389 12.59 0.81 15.43
C MET A 389 11.07 0.98 15.30
N PRO A 390 10.42 1.71 16.22
CA PRO A 390 9.00 2.03 16.15
C PRO A 390 8.73 3.04 15.02
N THR A 391 8.10 2.58 13.94
CA THR A 391 7.81 3.40 12.76
C THR A 391 6.81 2.69 11.84
N GLY A 392 6.47 3.31 10.72
CA GLY A 392 5.57 2.72 9.75
C GLY A 392 6.20 1.78 8.76
N VAL A 393 5.35 0.96 8.15
CA VAL A 393 5.74 -0.11 7.22
C VAL A 393 6.45 0.41 5.97
N TRP A 394 6.29 1.69 5.62
CA TRP A 394 6.99 2.34 4.50
C TRP A 394 8.51 2.37 4.66
N GLN A 395 9.05 2.06 5.84
CA GLN A 395 10.49 1.92 6.05
C GLN A 395 11.04 0.53 5.71
N ALA A 396 10.18 -0.46 5.46
CA ALA A 396 10.61 -1.83 5.18
C ALA A 396 11.51 -1.97 3.95
N PRO A 397 11.29 -1.27 2.82
CA PRO A 397 12.18 -1.38 1.65
C PRO A 397 13.65 -1.02 1.98
N ALA A 398 13.88 -0.11 2.93
CA ALA A 398 15.24 0.22 3.38
C ALA A 398 15.88 -0.88 4.25
N LEU A 399 15.12 -1.90 4.64
CA LEU A 399 15.52 -3.00 5.52
C LEU A 399 15.59 -4.36 4.81
N ASP A 400 15.30 -4.43 3.51
CA ASP A 400 15.26 -5.71 2.79
C ASP A 400 16.62 -6.42 2.74
N ASP A 401 17.72 -5.65 2.68
CA ASP A 401 19.10 -6.17 2.55
C ASP A 401 19.93 -6.10 3.84
N VAL A 402 19.29 -6.00 5.01
CA VAL A 402 20.03 -5.93 6.28
C VAL A 402 20.65 -7.28 6.65
N GLY A 403 21.78 -7.24 7.36
CA GLY A 403 22.57 -8.44 7.69
C GLY A 403 22.07 -9.27 8.88
N PHE A 404 20.83 -9.06 9.33
CA PHE A 404 20.21 -9.72 10.49
C PHE A 404 18.74 -10.06 10.19
N ASP A 405 18.16 -11.01 10.93
CA ASP A 405 16.74 -11.28 10.78
C ASP A 405 15.89 -10.23 11.51
N TRP A 406 14.74 -9.90 10.92
CA TRP A 406 13.83 -8.88 11.44
C TRP A 406 12.38 -9.28 11.28
N THR A 407 11.55 -8.82 12.21
CA THR A 407 10.08 -8.93 12.16
C THR A 407 9.44 -7.56 12.37
N TYR A 408 8.16 -7.43 12.06
CA TYR A 408 7.35 -6.23 12.35
C TYR A 408 6.13 -6.62 13.18
N ILE A 409 6.03 -6.09 14.40
CA ILE A 409 4.93 -6.39 15.33
C ILE A 409 4.15 -5.12 15.69
N PRO A 410 2.87 -5.23 16.08
CA PRO A 410 2.17 -4.14 16.77
C PRO A 410 2.95 -3.68 18.00
N PHE A 411 2.91 -2.37 18.30
CA PHE A 411 3.52 -1.83 19.52
C PHE A 411 2.78 -2.38 20.76
N PRO A 412 3.44 -3.10 21.69
CA PRO A 412 2.79 -3.69 22.85
C PRO A 412 2.60 -2.66 23.97
N GLY A 413 1.66 -1.73 23.77
CA GLY A 413 1.43 -0.59 24.65
C GLY A 413 0.57 -0.87 25.90
N SER A 414 -0.15 -1.99 25.93
CA SER A 414 -1.00 -2.44 27.04
C SER A 414 -0.34 -3.59 27.83
N ASP A 415 -0.76 -3.78 29.08
CA ASP A 415 -0.39 -4.98 29.86
C ASP A 415 -1.30 -6.18 29.57
N ASP A 416 -2.37 -5.99 28.79
CA ASP A 416 -3.19 -7.07 28.24
C ASP A 416 -2.75 -7.37 26.79
N PRO A 417 -2.22 -8.57 26.49
CA PRO A 417 -1.83 -8.95 25.13
C PRO A 417 -2.96 -8.84 24.10
N GLU A 418 -4.23 -8.99 24.51
CA GLU A 418 -5.37 -8.89 23.59
C GLU A 418 -5.59 -7.47 23.05
N ASP A 419 -5.12 -6.45 23.77
CA ASP A 419 -5.13 -5.06 23.32
C ASP A 419 -3.97 -4.76 22.34
N ASN A 420 -2.92 -5.60 22.33
CA ASN A 420 -1.70 -5.41 21.56
C ASN A 420 -1.71 -6.12 20.19
N LYS A 421 -2.87 -6.54 19.69
CA LYS A 421 -2.99 -7.30 18.42
C LYS A 421 -3.32 -6.45 17.19
N TYR A 422 -3.50 -5.14 17.37
CA TYR A 422 -4.01 -4.23 16.34
C TYR A 422 -2.89 -3.44 15.68
N LEU A 423 -2.90 -3.42 14.35
CA LEU A 423 -2.17 -2.43 13.57
C LEU A 423 -3.14 -1.31 13.19
N PHE A 424 -2.83 -0.10 13.63
CA PHE A 424 -3.43 1.15 13.21
C PHE A 424 -2.67 1.78 12.06
N GLY A 425 -3.42 2.33 11.13
CA GLY A 425 -2.88 2.92 9.93
C GLY A 425 -3.80 3.93 9.26
N LYS A 426 -3.47 4.27 8.03
CA LYS A 426 -4.23 5.15 7.16
C LYS A 426 -4.26 4.64 5.73
N TYR A 427 -5.07 5.27 4.91
CA TYR A 427 -4.94 5.16 3.46
C TYR A 427 -3.88 6.14 3.01
N ASP A 428 -2.90 5.62 2.29
CA ASP A 428 -1.81 6.42 1.77
C ASP A 428 -1.78 6.34 0.26
N GLN A 429 -1.46 7.47 -0.35
CA GLN A 429 -1.58 7.77 -1.76
C GLN A 429 -2.98 7.52 -2.35
N GLY A 430 -3.42 8.44 -3.19
CA GLY A 430 -4.72 8.35 -3.82
C GLY A 430 -4.76 9.08 -5.14
N TRP A 431 -5.40 8.50 -6.15
CA TRP A 431 -5.57 9.18 -7.42
C TRP A 431 -6.86 9.98 -7.47
N ALA A 432 -6.73 11.28 -7.73
CA ALA A 432 -7.82 12.17 -8.10
C ALA A 432 -7.53 12.87 -9.44
N ILE A 433 -8.59 13.31 -10.12
CA ILE A 433 -8.48 14.06 -11.38
C ILE A 433 -9.07 15.46 -11.17
N ALA A 434 -8.41 16.48 -11.70
CA ALA A 434 -8.94 17.84 -11.72
C ALA A 434 -10.27 17.89 -12.52
N ALA A 435 -11.32 18.48 -11.94
CA ALA A 435 -12.64 18.50 -12.57
C ALA A 435 -12.68 19.29 -13.89
N ASP A 436 -11.81 20.29 -14.03
CA ASP A 436 -11.71 21.19 -15.18
C ASP A 436 -10.50 20.90 -16.08
N THR A 437 -9.87 19.73 -15.93
CA THR A 437 -8.78 19.32 -16.83
C THR A 437 -9.22 19.42 -18.30
N PRO A 438 -8.40 19.98 -19.19
CA PRO A 438 -8.67 19.96 -20.62
C PRO A 438 -8.49 18.56 -21.25
N TYR A 439 -7.95 17.58 -20.49
CA TYR A 439 -7.60 16.23 -20.95
C TYR A 439 -8.31 15.14 -20.13
N PRO A 440 -9.66 15.13 -20.06
CA PRO A 440 -10.39 14.21 -19.19
C PRO A 440 -10.24 12.75 -19.64
N ASP A 441 -10.17 12.49 -20.94
CA ASP A 441 -10.08 11.13 -21.47
C ASP A 441 -8.68 10.53 -21.19
N GLU A 442 -7.62 11.33 -21.35
CA GLU A 442 -6.24 10.92 -21.07
C GLU A 442 -5.99 10.76 -19.57
N SER A 443 -6.57 11.63 -18.74
CA SER A 443 -6.50 11.52 -17.27
C SER A 443 -7.21 10.25 -16.77
N LEU A 444 -8.38 9.92 -17.33
CA LEU A 444 -9.10 8.69 -17.02
C LEU A 444 -8.35 7.45 -17.51
N ALA A 445 -7.73 7.52 -18.70
CA ALA A 445 -6.89 6.46 -19.23
C ALA A 445 -5.65 6.21 -18.36
N TYR A 446 -5.04 7.26 -17.81
CA TYR A 446 -3.91 7.17 -16.88
C TYR A 446 -4.29 6.41 -15.61
N LEU A 447 -5.39 6.81 -14.95
CA LEU A 447 -5.92 6.09 -13.79
C LEU A 447 -6.31 4.65 -14.12
N ALA A 448 -6.93 4.41 -15.29
CA ALA A 448 -7.30 3.07 -15.73
C ALA A 448 -6.08 2.16 -15.91
N ALA A 449 -5.06 2.63 -16.62
CA ALA A 449 -3.82 1.88 -16.87
C ALA A 449 -3.07 1.57 -15.56
N PHE A 450 -3.03 2.51 -14.63
CA PHE A 450 -2.47 2.28 -13.30
C PHE A 450 -3.26 1.23 -12.51
N SER A 451 -4.58 1.24 -12.66
CA SER A 451 -5.50 0.36 -11.92
C SER A 451 -5.58 -1.05 -12.47
N GLU A 452 -4.93 -1.36 -13.60
CA GLU A 452 -4.87 -2.74 -14.09
C GLU A 452 -4.18 -3.64 -13.05
N PRO A 453 -4.68 -4.87 -12.80
CA PRO A 453 -4.22 -5.71 -11.69
C PRO A 453 -2.70 -5.91 -11.63
N ASP A 454 -2.04 -6.13 -12.78
CA ASP A 454 -0.61 -6.40 -12.83
C ASP A 454 0.21 -5.14 -12.52
N THR A 455 -0.18 -3.99 -13.08
CA THR A 455 0.43 -2.69 -12.79
C THR A 455 0.30 -2.34 -11.31
N TYR A 456 -0.91 -2.49 -10.76
CA TYR A 456 -1.19 -2.22 -9.37
C TYR A 456 -0.45 -3.18 -8.43
N GLN A 457 -0.34 -4.46 -8.79
CA GLN A 457 0.42 -5.46 -8.03
C GLN A 457 1.92 -5.11 -7.98
N ALA A 458 2.51 -4.67 -9.10
CA ALA A 458 3.89 -4.21 -9.14
C ALA A 458 4.09 -2.98 -8.25
N PHE A 459 3.18 -2.01 -8.32
CA PHE A 459 3.18 -0.82 -7.46
C PHE A 459 3.14 -1.19 -5.97
N ALA A 460 2.20 -2.05 -5.56
CA ALA A 460 2.05 -2.42 -4.15
C ALA A 460 3.32 -3.07 -3.58
N ASN A 461 3.98 -3.91 -4.37
CA ASN A 461 5.25 -4.54 -3.98
C ASN A 461 6.40 -3.54 -3.91
N ALA A 462 6.53 -2.67 -4.90
CA ALA A 462 7.60 -1.67 -4.96
C ALA A 462 7.54 -0.70 -3.76
N VAL A 463 6.34 -0.24 -3.41
CA VAL A 463 6.15 0.78 -2.37
C VAL A 463 5.95 0.18 -0.97
N GLY A 464 5.61 -1.11 -0.86
CA GLY A 464 5.37 -1.77 0.42
C GLY A 464 3.99 -1.47 1.01
N PHE A 465 3.00 -1.13 0.18
CA PHE A 465 1.65 -0.81 0.61
C PHE A 465 0.80 -2.06 0.76
N ILE A 466 -0.03 -2.10 1.81
CA ILE A 466 -1.05 -3.13 1.96
C ILE A 466 -2.11 -2.87 0.88
N PRO A 467 -2.36 -3.83 -0.02
CA PRO A 467 -3.23 -3.61 -1.19
C PRO A 467 -4.66 -3.20 -0.85
N THR A 468 -5.23 -2.37 -1.72
CA THR A 468 -6.65 -2.00 -1.78
C THR A 468 -7.38 -2.67 -2.95
N GLN A 469 -6.66 -3.37 -3.84
CA GLN A 469 -7.28 -4.32 -4.78
C GLN A 469 -7.29 -5.73 -4.17
N PRO A 470 -8.43 -6.44 -4.19
CA PRO A 470 -8.55 -7.78 -3.59
C PRO A 470 -7.76 -8.85 -4.36
N THR A 471 -7.34 -8.56 -5.59
CA THR A 471 -6.51 -9.45 -6.42
C THR A 471 -5.02 -9.33 -6.15
N ALA A 472 -4.59 -8.29 -5.44
CA ALA A 472 -3.19 -8.04 -5.15
C ALA A 472 -2.81 -8.48 -3.73
N SER A 473 -1.56 -8.93 -3.58
CA SER A 473 -0.94 -9.27 -2.29
C SER A 473 0.39 -8.54 -2.13
N LEU A 474 0.81 -8.24 -0.90
CA LEU A 474 2.13 -7.70 -0.65
C LEU A 474 3.15 -8.85 -0.63
N ASN A 475 3.84 -9.09 -1.75
CA ASN A 475 4.74 -10.24 -1.95
C ASN A 475 6.17 -9.91 -1.50
N THR A 476 6.31 -9.40 -0.28
CA THR A 476 7.59 -9.01 0.32
C THR A 476 7.76 -9.66 1.69
N LYS A 477 8.97 -9.57 2.28
CA LYS A 477 9.17 -9.99 3.67
C LYS A 477 8.20 -9.26 4.60
N LEU A 478 8.07 -7.93 4.43
CA LEU A 478 7.09 -7.13 5.15
C LEU A 478 5.67 -7.71 5.02
N GLY A 479 5.24 -8.05 3.81
CA GLY A 479 3.93 -8.64 3.57
C GLY A 479 3.69 -9.93 4.37
N ALA A 480 4.69 -10.80 4.46
CA ALA A 480 4.64 -12.00 5.28
C ALA A 480 4.55 -11.67 6.78
N GLU A 481 5.33 -10.69 7.26
CA GLU A 481 5.35 -10.26 8.67
C GLU A 481 4.02 -9.62 9.09
N VAL A 482 3.37 -8.82 8.23
CA VAL A 482 2.12 -8.12 8.60
C VAL A 482 0.87 -8.96 8.38
N ALA A 483 0.93 -10.01 7.55
CA ALA A 483 -0.22 -10.86 7.20
C ALA A 483 -1.03 -11.35 8.41
N PRO A 484 -0.43 -11.81 9.54
CA PRO A 484 -1.17 -12.25 10.72
C PRO A 484 -2.01 -11.12 11.37
N TYR A 485 -1.64 -9.87 11.16
CA TYR A 485 -2.27 -8.71 11.79
C TYR A 485 -3.30 -8.01 10.91
N LEU A 486 -3.34 -8.30 9.60
CA LEU A 486 -4.24 -7.63 8.65
C LEU A 486 -5.73 -7.78 9.00
N ALA A 487 -6.12 -8.92 9.58
CA ALA A 487 -7.49 -9.13 10.06
C ALA A 487 -7.88 -8.19 11.23
N ASN A 488 -6.88 -7.68 11.94
CA ASN A 488 -7.02 -6.73 13.04
C ASN A 488 -6.61 -5.30 12.63
N TYR A 489 -6.34 -5.04 11.36
CA TYR A 489 -6.01 -3.70 10.90
C TYR A 489 -7.17 -2.73 11.17
N ARG A 490 -6.85 -1.54 11.67
CA ARG A 490 -7.82 -0.48 11.94
C ARG A 490 -7.30 0.85 11.40
N VAL A 491 -8.23 1.72 11.05
CA VAL A 491 -7.91 3.14 10.80
C VAL A 491 -7.54 3.80 12.14
N GLY A 492 -6.46 4.56 12.16
CA GLY A 492 -5.92 5.13 13.41
C GLY A 492 -6.47 6.51 13.77
N PHE A 493 -6.17 6.95 14.99
CA PHE A 493 -6.68 8.18 15.61
C PHE A 493 -6.61 9.41 14.70
N GLU A 494 -5.45 9.64 14.07
CA GLU A 494 -5.19 10.84 13.27
C GLU A 494 -6.12 10.96 12.06
N GLN A 495 -6.77 9.86 11.64
CA GLN A 495 -7.69 9.84 10.53
C GLN A 495 -9.09 10.31 10.93
N PHE A 496 -9.42 10.25 12.23
CA PHE A 496 -10.70 10.70 12.77
C PHE A 496 -10.59 12.07 13.46
N TRP A 497 -9.43 12.38 14.04
CA TRP A 497 -9.26 13.55 14.89
C TRP A 497 -9.26 14.86 14.09
N ALA A 498 -10.25 15.73 14.33
CA ALA A 498 -10.19 17.14 13.97
C ALA A 498 -10.17 17.96 15.25
N ALA A 499 -9.26 18.94 15.35
CA ALA A 499 -9.21 19.82 16.52
C ALA A 499 -10.31 20.91 16.43
N PRO A 500 -11.01 21.21 17.55
CA PRO A 500 -11.94 22.34 17.57
C PRO A 500 -11.19 23.67 17.35
N ALA A 501 -11.83 24.62 16.66
CA ALA A 501 -11.29 25.97 16.58
C ALA A 501 -11.10 26.56 17.98
N GLY A 502 -9.95 27.19 18.21
CA GLY A 502 -9.62 27.76 19.53
C GLY A 502 -9.04 26.76 20.52
N ALA A 503 -8.89 25.49 20.16
CA ALA A 503 -8.12 24.55 20.96
C ALA A 503 -6.65 25.00 21.03
N GLY A 504 -6.04 24.84 22.22
CA GLY A 504 -4.64 25.19 22.42
C GLY A 504 -3.66 24.21 21.75
N GLN A 505 -2.39 24.58 21.70
CA GLN A 505 -1.35 23.84 20.98
C GLN A 505 -1.13 22.40 21.50
N TRP A 506 -1.50 22.13 22.75
CA TRP A 506 -1.34 20.81 23.39
C TRP A 506 -2.63 19.97 23.38
N SER A 507 -3.69 20.43 22.70
CA SER A 507 -5.02 19.79 22.72
C SER A 507 -5.08 18.39 22.14
N ASN A 508 -4.13 18.01 21.28
CA ASN A 508 -4.04 16.67 20.71
C ASN A 508 -2.97 15.83 21.43
N ALA A 509 -3.33 15.24 22.57
CA ALA A 509 -2.38 14.51 23.40
C ALA A 509 -1.80 13.24 22.73
N SER A 510 -2.31 12.80 21.58
CA SER A 510 -1.67 11.74 20.79
C SER A 510 -0.26 12.11 20.32
N HIS A 511 0.08 13.41 20.27
CA HIS A 511 1.41 13.91 19.91
C HIS A 511 2.35 14.09 21.12
N ALA A 512 1.91 13.76 22.33
CA ALA A 512 2.66 13.94 23.56
C ALA A 512 4.10 13.39 23.58
N PRO A 513 4.44 12.28 22.91
CA PRO A 513 5.82 11.79 22.85
C PRO A 513 6.83 12.83 22.36
N ALA A 514 6.42 13.71 21.42
CA ALA A 514 7.25 14.79 20.88
C ALA A 514 7.32 16.02 21.81
N TRP A 515 6.55 16.03 22.90
CA TRP A 515 6.43 17.16 23.82
C TRP A 515 7.23 16.96 25.11
N PHE A 516 7.62 15.73 25.42
CA PHE A 516 8.50 15.46 26.54
C PHE A 516 9.95 15.83 26.22
N ALA A 517 10.72 16.18 27.25
CA ALA A 517 12.17 16.26 27.13
C ALA A 517 12.74 14.90 26.64
N PRO A 518 13.79 14.88 25.81
CA PRO A 518 14.60 16.02 25.38
C PRO A 518 14.04 16.80 24.17
N PHE A 519 12.92 16.39 23.59
CA PHE A 519 12.38 17.00 22.37
C PHE A 519 11.70 18.34 22.62
N ASN A 520 11.03 18.48 23.76
CA ASN A 520 10.39 19.73 24.16
C ASN A 520 10.36 19.88 25.70
N GLU A 521 9.52 20.77 26.21
CA GLU A 521 9.62 21.29 27.58
C GLU A 521 9.01 20.41 28.69
N TRP A 522 8.18 19.41 28.37
CA TRP A 522 7.43 18.68 29.39
C TRP A 522 8.27 17.60 30.07
N THR A 523 8.14 17.51 31.40
CA THR A 523 8.85 16.50 32.22
C THR A 523 7.93 15.76 33.18
N ASP A 524 6.64 16.03 33.17
CA ASP A 524 5.65 15.39 34.03
C ASP A 524 4.37 15.11 33.24
N ALA A 525 4.06 13.83 33.07
CA ALA A 525 2.92 13.39 32.28
C ALA A 525 1.57 13.88 32.83
N ALA A 526 1.41 14.00 34.15
CA ALA A 526 0.14 14.46 34.74
C ALA A 526 -0.08 15.96 34.53
N ALA A 527 0.97 16.77 34.63
CA ALA A 527 0.92 18.18 34.30
C ALA A 527 0.61 18.39 32.81
N LEU A 528 1.24 17.60 31.92
CA LEU A 528 0.94 17.64 30.49
C LEU A 528 -0.52 17.22 30.22
N ALA A 529 -1.01 16.16 30.85
CA ALA A 529 -2.39 15.70 30.72
C ALA A 529 -3.39 16.80 31.06
N ALA A 530 -3.18 17.48 32.19
CA ALA A 530 -4.01 18.61 32.62
C ALA A 530 -3.96 19.78 31.63
N GLN A 531 -2.79 20.10 31.07
CA GLN A 531 -2.66 21.16 30.07
C GLN A 531 -3.32 20.77 28.74
N ALA A 532 -3.12 19.54 28.26
CA ALA A 532 -3.74 19.03 27.04
C ALA A 532 -5.27 19.07 27.14
N GLN A 533 -5.81 18.68 28.30
CA GLN A 533 -7.24 18.76 28.54
C GLN A 533 -7.76 20.21 28.62
N ALA A 534 -7.01 21.12 29.25
CA ALA A 534 -7.38 22.53 29.30
C ALA A 534 -7.39 23.16 27.89
N ASP A 535 -6.40 22.83 27.07
CA ASP A 535 -6.29 23.27 25.69
C ASP A 535 -7.43 22.73 24.83
N LEU A 536 -7.78 21.45 24.97
CA LEU A 536 -8.92 20.84 24.30
C LEU A 536 -10.24 21.50 24.74
N GLN A 537 -10.44 21.66 26.05
CA GLN A 537 -11.66 22.27 26.60
C GLN A 537 -11.86 23.70 26.10
N SER A 538 -10.79 24.48 25.96
CA SER A 538 -10.87 25.82 25.39
C SER A 538 -11.44 25.83 23.96
N GLY A 539 -11.16 24.80 23.16
CA GLY A 539 -11.75 24.66 21.82
C GLY A 539 -13.21 24.20 21.88
N LEU A 540 -13.51 23.22 22.72
CA LEU A 540 -14.88 22.71 22.90
C LEU A 540 -15.84 23.79 23.42
N ASP A 541 -15.37 24.69 24.29
CA ASP A 541 -16.17 25.80 24.81
C ASP A 541 -16.35 26.95 23.80
N ALA A 542 -15.53 26.99 22.73
CA ALA A 542 -15.55 28.05 21.72
C ALA A 542 -16.48 27.75 20.52
N GLY A 543 -16.77 26.48 20.26
CA GLY A 543 -17.67 26.01 19.19
C GLY A 543 -19.13 25.95 19.63
#